data_AF-A0A2Z5MSQ7-F1
#
_entry.id   AF-A0A2Z5MSQ7-F1
#
_cell.length_a   1.000
_cell.length_b   1.000
_cell.length_c   1.000
_cell.angle_alpha   90.00
_cell.angle_beta   90.00
_cell.angle_gamma   90.00
#
_symmetry.space_group_name_H-M   'P 1'
#
loop_
_entity.id
_entity.type
_entity.pdbx_description
1 polymer ?
#
loop_
_entity_poly.entity_id
_entity_poly.type
_entity_poly.pdbx_seq_one_letter_code
_entity_poly.pdbx_strand_id
1 'polypeptide(L)'
;MEEFSKDALQRIAKNVVIIPPLVFSGFHPDMIIIPHRGAPLNSPIEVYHSRIIAAAYTLGLPDTQAANIANALMFDRLGYFHHFNAAKEVFFEMLRPYQLEEFARSRWDDWIARGAFMHTPNHPNVAILGEFALHAAKTVGLEPGTPIEGAIDDIFDDQHGCPVYPEIARYLGVQGAFSFRTYKRASNSEAERYMDIHRFAKNAYQIYRSLERDELLVDSSIRFARKVIQDLISDSRS
;
A
#
# COMPACT_ATOMS: atom_id res chain seq x y z
N MET A 1 -2.59 -23.91 11.56
CA MET A 1 -2.98 -23.36 10.23
C MET A 1 -3.49 -24.44 9.26
N GLU A 2 -3.14 -25.73 9.39
CA GLU A 2 -3.66 -26.79 8.50
C GLU A 2 -5.20 -26.94 8.51
N GLU A 3 -5.84 -26.62 9.64
CA GLU A 3 -7.28 -26.77 9.86
C GLU A 3 -8.16 -25.88 8.96
N PHE A 4 -7.61 -24.77 8.44
CA PHE A 4 -8.31 -23.87 7.50
C PHE A 4 -7.68 -23.87 6.10
N SER A 5 -6.87 -24.88 5.78
CA SER A 5 -6.38 -25.06 4.41
C SER A 5 -7.54 -25.30 3.44
N LYS A 6 -7.32 -25.00 2.16
CA LYS A 6 -8.30 -25.29 1.08
C LYS A 6 -8.79 -26.73 1.14
N ASP A 7 -7.85 -27.66 1.29
CA ASP A 7 -8.13 -29.09 1.32
C ASP A 7 -8.93 -29.48 2.56
N ALA A 8 -8.65 -28.89 3.73
CA ALA A 8 -9.42 -29.12 4.93
C ALA A 8 -10.87 -28.62 4.78
N LEU A 9 -11.06 -27.42 4.23
CA LEU A 9 -12.39 -26.84 4.00
C LEU A 9 -13.18 -27.63 2.95
N GLN A 10 -12.54 -28.08 1.87
CA GLN A 10 -13.18 -28.87 0.82
C GLN A 10 -13.60 -30.27 1.28
N ARG A 11 -13.00 -30.80 2.37
CA ARG A 11 -13.45 -32.07 2.97
C ARG A 11 -14.76 -31.94 3.75
N ILE A 12 -15.08 -30.75 4.27
CA ILE A 12 -16.25 -30.51 5.13
C ILE A 12 -17.36 -29.69 4.45
N ALA A 13 -17.06 -29.01 3.34
CA ALA A 13 -18.02 -28.20 2.59
C ALA A 13 -17.93 -28.49 1.08
N LYS A 14 -19.10 -28.55 0.42
CA LYS A 14 -19.21 -28.86 -1.02
C LYS A 14 -18.84 -27.68 -1.92
N ASN A 15 -19.14 -26.46 -1.47
CA ASN A 15 -18.98 -25.23 -2.25
C ASN A 15 -17.99 -24.31 -1.52
N VAL A 16 -16.70 -24.48 -1.82
CA VAL A 16 -15.63 -23.69 -1.21
C VAL A 16 -14.98 -22.82 -2.28
N VAL A 17 -15.13 -21.51 -2.13
CA VAL A 17 -14.39 -20.51 -2.91
C VAL A 17 -13.45 -19.79 -1.96
N ILE A 18 -12.16 -19.74 -2.30
CA ILE A 18 -11.15 -19.07 -1.48
C ILE A 18 -10.75 -17.79 -2.19
N ILE A 19 -10.95 -16.68 -1.50
CA ILE A 19 -10.45 -15.37 -1.90
C ILE A 19 -9.17 -15.13 -1.08
N PRO A 20 -8.00 -14.98 -1.73
CA PRO A 20 -6.76 -14.69 -1.01
C PRO A 20 -6.79 -13.26 -0.46
N PRO A 21 -5.88 -12.93 0.48
CA PRO A 21 -5.59 -11.53 0.79
C PRO A 21 -5.27 -10.75 -0.49
N LEU A 22 -5.96 -9.64 -0.71
CA LEU A 22 -5.71 -8.77 -1.86
C LEU A 22 -4.59 -7.79 -1.53
N VAL A 23 -3.43 -7.97 -2.16
CA VAL A 23 -2.25 -7.13 -1.98
C VAL A 23 -1.85 -6.48 -3.30
N PHE A 24 -1.86 -5.16 -3.35
CA PHE A 24 -1.48 -4.37 -4.53
C PHE A 24 -0.78 -3.08 -4.10
N SER A 25 0.54 -3.02 -4.33
CA SER A 25 1.37 -1.86 -3.99
C SER A 25 1.51 -0.82 -5.12
N GLY A 26 0.82 -1.02 -6.25
CA GLY A 26 1.00 -0.19 -7.44
C GLY A 26 0.72 1.31 -7.23
N PHE A 27 -0.21 1.64 -6.32
CA PHE A 27 -0.51 3.02 -5.94
C PHE A 27 0.47 3.61 -4.90
N HIS A 28 1.18 2.76 -4.17
CA HIS A 28 1.95 3.11 -2.98
C HIS A 28 3.39 2.57 -3.04
N PRO A 29 4.16 2.80 -4.11
CA PRO A 29 5.46 2.16 -4.31
C PRO A 29 6.52 2.56 -3.26
N ASP A 30 6.26 3.64 -2.52
CA ASP A 30 7.12 4.13 -1.45
C ASP A 30 6.83 3.50 -0.08
N MET A 31 5.72 2.77 0.05
CA MET A 31 5.29 2.21 1.33
C MET A 31 5.90 0.83 1.53
N ILE A 32 6.73 0.70 2.57
CA ILE A 32 7.43 -0.52 2.93
C ILE A 32 7.13 -0.90 4.39
N ILE A 33 7.33 -2.17 4.71
CA ILE A 33 7.31 -2.68 6.09
C ILE A 33 8.74 -2.97 6.48
N ILE A 34 9.21 -2.34 7.56
CA ILE A 34 10.59 -2.53 8.04
C ILE A 34 10.59 -3.64 9.10
N PRO A 35 11.30 -4.76 8.90
CA PRO A 35 11.41 -5.79 9.92
C PRO A 35 12.30 -5.31 11.08
N HIS A 36 11.83 -5.47 12.31
CA HIS A 36 12.54 -5.10 13.53
C HIS A 36 12.28 -6.13 14.65
N ARG A 37 13.33 -6.82 15.08
CA ARG A 37 13.29 -7.78 16.21
C ARG A 37 12.18 -8.85 16.11
N GLY A 38 11.96 -9.38 14.90
CA GLY A 38 10.98 -10.44 14.64
C GLY A 38 9.55 -9.95 14.43
N ALA A 39 9.29 -8.64 14.47
CA ALA A 39 8.01 -8.03 14.15
C ALA A 39 8.19 -6.86 13.16
N PRO A 40 7.13 -6.39 12.51
CA PRO A 40 7.15 -5.09 11.84
C PRO A 40 7.48 -3.96 12.82
N LEU A 41 8.32 -3.02 12.39
CA LEU A 41 8.52 -1.75 13.09
C LEU A 41 7.23 -0.92 12.98
N ASN A 42 6.80 -0.35 14.10
CA ASN A 42 5.69 0.60 14.08
C ASN A 42 6.13 1.94 13.49
N SER A 43 5.20 2.59 12.81
CA SER A 43 5.32 3.88 12.14
C SER A 43 4.19 4.81 12.61
N PRO A 44 4.19 6.08 12.18
CA PRO A 44 3.07 7.00 12.42
C PRO A 44 1.73 6.54 11.80
N ILE A 45 1.76 5.57 10.87
CA ILE A 45 0.59 4.89 10.28
C ILE A 45 0.78 3.37 10.29
N GLU A 46 0.56 2.78 11.46
CA GLU A 46 0.72 1.34 11.73
C GLU A 46 2.11 0.82 11.38
N VAL A 47 2.27 0.01 10.33
CA VAL A 47 3.54 -0.66 10.00
C VAL A 47 4.18 -0.10 8.71
N TYR A 48 3.55 0.88 8.08
CA TYR A 48 3.97 1.41 6.79
C TYR A 48 4.92 2.58 6.94
N HIS A 49 6.12 2.44 6.39
CA HIS A 49 7.15 3.47 6.34
C HIS A 49 7.32 3.97 4.92
N SER A 50 7.61 5.26 4.76
CA SER A 50 8.16 5.78 3.50
C SER A 50 9.61 5.35 3.35
N ARG A 51 9.90 4.64 2.27
CA ARG A 51 11.24 4.20 1.89
C ARG A 51 12.17 5.40 1.68
N ILE A 52 11.69 6.45 1.03
CA ILE A 52 12.44 7.70 0.82
C ILE A 52 12.81 8.35 2.17
N ILE A 53 11.86 8.50 3.08
CA ILE A 53 12.09 9.15 4.37
C ILE A 53 13.04 8.33 5.24
N ALA A 54 12.88 7.00 5.27
CA ALA A 54 13.81 6.12 5.98
C ALA A 54 15.23 6.23 5.41
N ALA A 55 15.38 6.22 4.08
CA ALA A 55 16.67 6.39 3.43
C ALA A 55 17.31 7.75 3.73
N ALA A 56 16.55 8.85 3.67
CA ALA A 56 17.02 10.19 4.02
C ALA A 56 17.53 10.26 5.48
N TYR A 57 16.84 9.59 6.41
CA TYR A 57 17.29 9.50 7.81
C TYR A 57 18.65 8.80 7.92
N THR A 58 18.87 7.70 7.22
CA THR A 58 20.17 6.98 7.25
C THR A 58 21.34 7.81 6.72
N LEU A 59 21.05 8.87 5.96
CA LEU A 59 22.04 9.84 5.46
C LEU A 59 22.28 11.01 6.40
N GLY A 60 21.55 11.11 7.50
CA GLY A 60 21.64 12.22 8.43
C GLY A 60 20.99 13.51 7.91
N LEU A 61 20.13 13.43 6.88
CA LEU A 61 19.37 14.58 6.40
C LEU A 61 18.27 14.94 7.42
N PRO A 62 17.98 16.23 7.66
CA PRO A 62 16.89 16.65 8.54
C PRO A 62 15.52 16.22 7.98
N ASP A 63 14.53 16.03 8.86
CA ASP A 63 13.16 15.60 8.48
C ASP A 63 12.50 16.57 7.48
N THR A 64 12.78 17.86 7.61
CA THR A 64 12.29 18.89 6.68
C THR A 64 12.79 18.68 5.24
N GLN A 65 14.01 18.17 5.06
CA GLN A 65 14.55 17.84 3.74
C GLN A 65 14.01 16.51 3.24
N ALA A 66 13.84 15.52 4.11
CA ALA A 66 13.35 14.19 3.74
C ALA A 66 12.01 14.21 3.00
N ALA A 67 11.07 15.03 3.48
CA ALA A 67 9.77 15.21 2.84
C ALA A 67 9.89 15.81 1.42
N ASN A 68 10.79 16.78 1.22
CA ASN A 68 10.99 17.44 -0.08
C ASN A 68 11.65 16.54 -1.13
N ILE A 69 12.31 15.45 -0.71
CA ILE A 69 12.91 14.47 -1.62
C ILE A 69 11.82 13.64 -2.32
N ALA A 70 10.62 13.50 -1.74
CA ALA A 70 9.51 12.78 -2.36
C ALA A 70 8.87 13.62 -3.48
N ASN A 71 9.45 13.58 -4.67
CA ASN A 71 9.01 14.30 -5.86
C ASN A 71 9.25 13.48 -7.14
N ALA A 72 8.76 13.98 -8.28
CA ALA A 72 8.88 13.30 -9.58
C ALA A 72 10.29 12.81 -9.94
N LEU A 73 11.34 13.61 -9.70
CA LEU A 73 12.72 13.21 -10.03
C LEU A 73 13.13 11.98 -9.22
N MET A 74 12.83 11.99 -7.92
CA MET A 74 13.11 10.85 -7.05
C MET A 74 12.29 9.62 -7.43
N PHE A 75 11.01 9.82 -7.76
CA PHE A 75 10.12 8.74 -8.18
C PHE A 75 10.61 8.07 -9.47
N ASP A 76 11.08 8.86 -10.43
CA ASP A 76 11.69 8.35 -11.67
C ASP A 76 12.95 7.52 -11.38
N ARG A 77 13.90 8.06 -10.61
CA ARG A 77 15.14 7.35 -10.25
C ARG A 77 14.90 6.07 -9.44
N LEU A 78 13.80 6.01 -8.70
CA LEU A 78 13.37 4.84 -7.95
C LEU A 78 12.50 3.86 -8.75
N GLY A 79 12.15 4.20 -10.00
CA GLY A 79 11.31 3.38 -10.88
C GLY A 79 9.82 3.36 -10.51
N TYR A 80 9.34 4.32 -9.71
CA TYR A 80 7.95 4.33 -9.20
C TYR A 80 6.90 4.45 -10.31
N PHE A 81 7.20 5.15 -11.41
CA PHE A 81 6.29 5.24 -12.55
C PHE A 81 6.11 3.90 -13.28
N HIS A 82 7.09 2.98 -13.18
CA HIS A 82 7.00 1.64 -13.77
C HIS A 82 6.46 0.59 -12.80
N HIS A 83 6.49 0.87 -11.49
CA HIS A 83 6.07 -0.05 -10.44
C HIS A 83 4.62 -0.51 -10.59
N PHE A 84 3.72 0.36 -11.03
CA PHE A 84 2.30 0.05 -11.14
C PHE A 84 2.03 -1.17 -12.04
N ASN A 85 2.64 -1.20 -13.23
CA ASN A 85 2.45 -2.31 -14.18
C ASN A 85 3.10 -3.61 -13.67
N ALA A 86 4.25 -3.52 -13.01
CA ALA A 86 4.88 -4.67 -12.38
C ALA A 86 4.01 -5.24 -11.24
N ALA A 87 3.48 -4.38 -10.38
CA ALA A 87 2.58 -4.75 -9.29
C ALA A 87 1.25 -5.34 -9.82
N LYS A 88 0.78 -4.88 -10.99
CA LYS A 88 -0.44 -5.39 -11.64
C LYS A 88 -0.26 -6.85 -12.04
N GLU A 89 0.87 -7.20 -12.68
CA GLU A 89 1.12 -8.59 -13.06
C GLU A 89 1.32 -9.49 -11.83
N VAL A 90 2.05 -9.03 -10.80
CA VAL A 90 2.19 -9.78 -9.53
C VAL A 90 0.83 -10.01 -8.87
N PHE A 91 -0.07 -9.01 -8.89
CA PHE A 91 -1.42 -9.15 -8.36
C PHE A 91 -2.21 -10.23 -9.10
N PHE A 92 -2.15 -10.28 -10.42
CA PHE A 92 -2.80 -11.33 -11.21
C PHE A 92 -2.19 -12.71 -10.98
N GLU A 93 -0.87 -12.81 -10.88
CA GLU A 93 -0.18 -14.06 -10.57
C GLU A 93 -0.59 -14.62 -9.20
N MET A 94 -0.75 -13.76 -8.20
CA MET A 94 -1.24 -14.15 -6.86
C MET A 94 -2.67 -14.69 -6.89
N LEU A 95 -3.52 -14.22 -7.81
CA LEU A 95 -4.91 -14.67 -7.96
C LEU A 95 -5.04 -15.97 -8.78
N ARG A 96 -4.04 -16.32 -9.58
CA ARG A 96 -4.05 -17.49 -10.47
C ARG A 96 -4.32 -18.83 -9.75
N PRO A 97 -3.67 -19.17 -8.61
CA PRO A 97 -3.95 -20.41 -7.89
C PRO A 97 -5.39 -20.54 -7.38
N TYR A 98 -6.11 -19.42 -7.32
CA TYR A 98 -7.49 -19.31 -6.87
C TYR A 98 -8.49 -19.21 -8.01
N GLN A 99 -8.04 -19.26 -9.28
CA GLN A 99 -8.88 -19.11 -10.48
C GLN A 99 -9.59 -17.74 -10.55
N LEU A 100 -8.97 -16.72 -9.95
CA LEU A 100 -9.51 -15.36 -9.89
C LEU A 100 -8.82 -14.38 -10.85
N GLU A 101 -7.75 -14.82 -11.54
CA GLU A 101 -6.98 -13.97 -12.46
C GLU A 101 -7.83 -13.42 -13.61
N GLU A 102 -8.56 -14.29 -14.32
CA GLU A 102 -9.37 -13.88 -15.48
C GLU A 102 -10.47 -12.90 -15.08
N PHE A 103 -11.14 -13.17 -13.96
CA PHE A 103 -12.11 -12.25 -13.37
C PHE A 103 -11.47 -10.89 -13.10
N ALA A 104 -10.37 -10.83 -12.34
CA ALA A 104 -9.73 -9.57 -12.01
C ALA A 104 -9.23 -8.81 -13.25
N ARG A 105 -8.70 -9.50 -14.27
CA ARG A 105 -8.31 -8.89 -15.55
C ARG A 105 -9.51 -8.27 -16.27
N SER A 106 -10.66 -8.93 -16.26
CA SER A 106 -11.89 -8.41 -16.89
C SER A 106 -12.48 -7.17 -16.20
N ARG A 107 -12.14 -6.95 -14.93
CA ARG A 107 -12.61 -5.82 -14.12
C ARG A 107 -11.61 -4.68 -14.01
N TRP A 108 -10.36 -4.90 -14.44
CA TRP A 108 -9.24 -4.02 -14.13
C TRP A 108 -9.48 -2.57 -14.57
N ASP A 109 -9.88 -2.36 -15.82
CA ASP A 109 -10.04 -1.01 -16.37
C ASP A 109 -11.16 -0.24 -15.65
N ASP A 110 -12.24 -0.93 -15.27
CA ASP A 110 -13.32 -0.35 -14.47
C ASP A 110 -12.85 0.03 -13.07
N TRP A 111 -12.03 -0.81 -12.43
CA TRP A 111 -11.46 -0.49 -11.12
C TRP A 111 -10.58 0.75 -11.17
N ILE A 112 -9.73 0.88 -12.19
CA ILE A 112 -8.86 2.06 -12.36
C ILE A 112 -9.68 3.30 -12.69
N ALA A 113 -10.71 3.19 -13.52
CA ALA A 113 -11.59 4.32 -13.86
C ALA A 113 -12.30 4.92 -12.64
N ARG A 114 -12.53 4.11 -11.59
CA ARG A 114 -13.11 4.58 -10.30
C ARG A 114 -12.08 5.24 -9.37
N GLY A 115 -10.78 5.15 -9.68
CA GLY A 115 -9.70 5.72 -8.90
C GLY A 115 -8.82 4.68 -8.21
N ALA A 116 -8.06 5.11 -7.19
CA ALA A 116 -7.22 4.21 -6.42
C ALA A 116 -8.09 3.26 -5.58
N PHE A 117 -8.04 1.97 -5.90
CA PHE A 117 -8.89 0.95 -5.26
C PHE A 117 -8.26 0.30 -4.01
N MET A 118 -7.13 0.83 -3.54
CA MET A 118 -6.44 0.39 -2.34
C MET A 118 -6.20 1.59 -1.43
N HIS A 119 -6.53 1.49 -0.14
CA HIS A 119 -6.22 2.49 0.88
C HIS A 119 -4.77 2.37 1.38
N THR A 120 -4.25 1.16 1.44
CA THR A 120 -2.84 0.79 1.70
C THR A 120 -2.50 -0.40 0.80
N PRO A 121 -1.24 -0.86 0.71
CA PRO A 121 -0.90 -2.04 -0.10
C PRO A 121 -1.74 -3.30 0.15
N ASN A 122 -2.38 -3.48 1.31
CA ASN A 122 -3.20 -4.66 1.65
C ASN A 122 -4.63 -4.32 2.12
N HIS A 123 -5.04 -3.05 2.05
CA HIS A 123 -6.38 -2.59 2.41
C HIS A 123 -7.16 -2.22 1.15
N PRO A 124 -7.79 -3.19 0.45
CA PRO A 124 -8.63 -2.90 -0.70
C PRO A 124 -9.87 -2.10 -0.29
N ASN A 125 -10.36 -1.29 -1.21
CA ASN A 125 -11.65 -0.63 -1.07
C ASN A 125 -12.77 -1.66 -0.97
N VAL A 126 -13.79 -1.38 -0.16
CA VAL A 126 -14.93 -2.28 0.07
C VAL A 126 -15.65 -2.68 -1.22
N ALA A 127 -15.69 -1.81 -2.23
CA ALA A 127 -16.28 -2.13 -3.52
C ALA A 127 -15.54 -3.28 -4.23
N ILE A 128 -14.20 -3.33 -4.13
CA ILE A 128 -13.39 -4.42 -4.69
C ILE A 128 -13.68 -5.72 -3.95
N LEU A 129 -13.68 -5.69 -2.62
CA LEU A 129 -14.02 -6.87 -1.81
C LEU A 129 -15.40 -7.40 -2.14
N GLY A 130 -16.38 -6.51 -2.30
CA GLY A 130 -17.72 -6.87 -2.70
C GLY A 130 -17.74 -7.53 -4.08
N GLU A 131 -17.00 -7.02 -5.07
CA GLU A 131 -16.96 -7.63 -6.41
C GLU A 131 -16.41 -9.06 -6.37
N PHE A 132 -15.37 -9.32 -5.56
CA PHE A 132 -14.88 -10.68 -5.32
C PHE A 132 -15.92 -11.55 -4.60
N ALA A 133 -16.64 -11.00 -3.62
CA ALA A 133 -17.70 -11.73 -2.92
C ALA A 133 -18.87 -12.09 -3.85
N LEU A 134 -19.30 -11.17 -4.71
CA LEU A 134 -20.33 -11.43 -5.72
C LEU A 134 -19.88 -12.47 -6.73
N HIS A 135 -18.62 -12.39 -7.19
CA HIS A 135 -18.05 -13.38 -8.08
C HIS A 135 -18.05 -14.76 -7.43
N ALA A 136 -17.57 -14.87 -6.18
CA ALA A 136 -17.57 -16.12 -5.43
C ALA A 136 -18.97 -16.71 -5.24
N ALA A 137 -19.98 -15.88 -4.93
CA ALA A 137 -21.37 -16.31 -4.81
C ALA A 137 -21.91 -16.87 -6.13
N LYS A 138 -21.66 -16.18 -7.26
CA LYS A 138 -22.07 -16.65 -8.59
C LYS A 138 -21.38 -17.96 -8.99
N THR A 139 -20.09 -18.13 -8.65
CA THR A 139 -19.35 -19.37 -8.92
C THR A 139 -19.99 -20.60 -8.25
N VAL A 140 -20.72 -20.42 -7.14
CA VAL A 140 -21.43 -21.50 -6.44
C VAL A 140 -22.93 -21.54 -6.77
N GLY A 141 -23.38 -20.80 -7.78
CA GLY A 141 -24.77 -20.79 -8.26
C GLY A 141 -25.73 -19.97 -7.41
N LEU A 142 -25.23 -19.04 -6.59
CA LEU A 142 -26.06 -18.10 -5.85
C LEU A 142 -26.29 -16.82 -6.67
N GLU A 143 -27.51 -16.30 -6.60
CA GLU A 143 -27.89 -15.01 -7.17
C GLU A 143 -27.85 -13.92 -6.09
N PRO A 144 -26.91 -12.96 -6.15
CA PRO A 144 -26.83 -11.91 -5.13
C PRO A 144 -28.00 -10.93 -5.22
N GLY A 145 -28.74 -10.79 -4.11
CA GLY A 145 -29.91 -9.89 -4.04
C GLY A 145 -29.63 -8.45 -3.61
N THR A 146 -28.40 -8.12 -3.22
CA THR A 146 -28.03 -6.80 -2.67
C THR A 146 -26.86 -6.21 -3.45
N PRO A 147 -26.98 -4.98 -4.00
CA PRO A 147 -25.86 -4.25 -4.56
C PRO A 147 -24.79 -3.95 -3.49
N ILE A 148 -23.51 -3.96 -3.86
CA ILE A 148 -22.40 -3.68 -2.92
C ILE A 148 -22.33 -2.17 -2.60
N GLU A 149 -22.38 -1.34 -3.65
CA GLU A 149 -22.09 0.10 -3.55
C GLU A 149 -23.12 0.79 -2.64
N GLY A 150 -22.63 1.45 -1.58
CA GLY A 150 -23.45 2.15 -0.60
C GLY A 150 -24.19 1.28 0.41
N ALA A 151 -24.05 -0.06 0.32
CA ALA A 151 -24.71 -0.99 1.24
C ALA A 151 -23.87 -1.33 2.49
N ILE A 152 -22.54 -1.12 2.43
CA ILE A 152 -21.60 -1.53 3.48
C ILE A 152 -20.56 -0.43 3.71
N ASP A 153 -20.26 -0.16 4.97
CA ASP A 153 -19.19 0.76 5.38
C ASP A 153 -17.81 0.23 4.96
N ASP A 154 -16.94 1.12 4.49
CA ASP A 154 -15.54 0.78 4.21
C ASP A 154 -14.71 0.77 5.49
N ILE A 155 -14.71 -0.39 6.15
CA ILE A 155 -13.95 -0.61 7.40
C ILE A 155 -12.46 -0.36 7.19
N PHE A 156 -11.92 -0.65 5.99
CA PHE A 156 -10.52 -0.46 5.69
C PHE A 156 -10.16 0.99 5.45
N ASP A 157 -11.07 1.79 4.87
CA ASP A 157 -10.87 3.24 4.85
C ASP A 157 -10.82 3.78 6.27
N ASP A 158 -11.78 3.43 7.14
CA ASP A 158 -11.86 3.91 8.54
C ASP A 158 -10.59 3.68 9.38
N GLN A 159 -9.67 2.82 8.92
CA GLN A 159 -8.35 2.65 9.52
C GLN A 159 -7.35 3.70 9.01
N HIS A 160 -6.15 3.26 8.63
CA HIS A 160 -5.08 4.09 8.10
C HIS A 160 -5.01 3.98 6.58
N GLY A 161 -4.43 5.00 5.95
CA GLY A 161 -4.31 5.09 4.49
C GLY A 161 -3.00 5.71 4.05
N CYS A 162 -2.42 5.15 2.99
CA CYS A 162 -1.23 5.66 2.34
C CYS A 162 -1.59 6.66 1.23
N PRO A 163 -0.74 7.68 0.98
CA PRO A 163 -0.95 8.59 -0.13
C PRO A 163 -0.59 7.93 -1.46
N VAL A 164 -1.36 8.25 -2.50
CA VAL A 164 -0.86 8.20 -3.88
C VAL A 164 -0.24 9.56 -4.16
N TYR A 165 1.10 9.63 -4.27
CA TYR A 165 1.75 10.92 -4.46
C TYR A 165 1.28 11.60 -5.75
N PRO A 166 1.09 12.93 -5.77
CA PRO A 166 0.44 13.64 -6.89
C PRO A 166 1.04 13.37 -8.26
N GLU A 167 2.36 13.21 -8.37
CA GLU A 167 3.02 12.95 -9.65
C GLU A 167 2.76 11.52 -10.14
N ILE A 168 2.74 10.54 -9.23
CA ILE A 168 2.32 9.17 -9.53
C ILE A 168 0.83 9.15 -9.89
N ALA A 169 0.01 9.83 -9.11
CA ALA A 169 -1.44 9.89 -9.32
C ALA A 169 -1.78 10.48 -10.69
N ARG A 170 -1.10 11.54 -11.11
CA ARG A 170 -1.23 12.14 -12.44
C ARG A 170 -0.86 11.16 -13.56
N TYR A 171 0.22 10.40 -13.37
CA TYR A 171 0.63 9.37 -14.33
C TYR A 171 -0.42 8.25 -14.46
N LEU A 172 -1.09 7.90 -13.35
CA LEU A 172 -2.10 6.84 -13.30
C LEU A 172 -3.54 7.30 -13.58
N GLY A 173 -3.78 8.62 -13.66
CA GLY A 173 -5.13 9.16 -13.85
C GLY A 173 -6.03 9.06 -12.60
N VAL A 174 -5.46 9.03 -11.40
CA VAL A 174 -6.20 8.92 -10.12
C VAL A 174 -6.00 10.17 -9.24
N GLN A 175 -6.76 10.27 -8.15
CA GLN A 175 -6.58 11.34 -7.17
C GLN A 175 -5.29 11.16 -6.37
N GLY A 176 -4.51 12.23 -6.23
CA GLY A 176 -3.25 12.24 -5.49
C GLY A 176 -3.27 13.14 -4.25
N ALA A 177 -2.42 12.83 -3.29
CA ALA A 177 -2.21 13.61 -2.09
C ALA A 177 -0.81 13.34 -1.50
N PHE A 178 -0.33 14.24 -0.65
CA PHE A 178 0.84 14.01 0.22
C PHE A 178 0.44 13.73 1.67
N SER A 179 -0.84 13.44 1.92
CA SER A 179 -1.37 13.18 3.26
C SER A 179 -1.63 11.70 3.49
N PHE A 180 -1.18 11.24 4.65
CA PHE A 180 -1.46 9.94 5.23
C PHE A 180 -2.74 10.04 6.04
N ARG A 181 -3.61 9.02 5.97
CA ARG A 181 -4.80 8.92 6.82
C ARG A 181 -4.46 8.11 8.07
N THR A 182 -4.78 8.64 9.24
CA THR A 182 -4.71 7.94 10.53
C THR A 182 -6.03 7.24 10.83
N TYR A 183 -6.00 6.34 11.82
CA TYR A 183 -7.19 5.62 12.27
C TYR A 183 -8.30 6.59 12.69
N LYS A 184 -9.49 6.47 12.11
CA LYS A 184 -10.60 7.41 12.34
C LYS A 184 -11.00 7.49 13.82
N ARG A 185 -10.99 6.35 14.52
CA ARG A 185 -11.29 6.31 15.98
C ARG A 185 -10.22 7.01 16.84
N ALA A 186 -9.05 7.31 16.30
CA ALA A 186 -8.00 8.05 16.98
C ALA A 186 -8.06 9.57 16.69
N SER A 187 -9.02 10.03 15.88
CA SER A 187 -9.18 11.43 15.46
C SER A 187 -10.50 12.00 15.97
N ASN A 188 -10.51 13.27 16.40
CA ASN A 188 -11.74 13.94 16.85
C ASN A 188 -12.50 14.62 15.70
N SER A 189 -11.87 14.73 14.53
CA SER A 189 -12.47 15.28 13.31
C SER A 189 -11.84 14.68 12.06
N GLU A 190 -12.52 14.82 10.91
CA GLU A 190 -11.98 14.38 9.63
C GLU A 190 -10.68 15.11 9.27
N ALA A 191 -10.54 16.40 9.63
CA ALA A 191 -9.31 17.15 9.40
C ALA A 191 -8.12 16.60 10.19
N GLU A 192 -8.35 16.15 11.44
CA GLU A 192 -7.32 15.52 12.28
C GLU A 192 -6.88 14.15 11.78
N ARG A 193 -7.67 13.52 10.91
CA ARG A 193 -7.36 12.22 10.30
C ARG A 193 -6.21 12.31 9.29
N TYR A 194 -5.91 13.50 8.76
CA TYR A 194 -4.88 13.67 7.75
C TYR A 194 -3.58 14.20 8.35
N MET A 195 -2.50 13.48 8.09
CA MET A 195 -1.14 13.86 8.44
C MET A 195 -0.37 14.08 7.15
N ASP A 196 0.05 15.32 6.89
CA ASP A 196 0.90 15.62 5.73
C ASP A 196 2.28 14.93 5.83
N ILE A 197 2.97 14.86 4.69
CA ILE A 197 4.28 14.21 4.57
C ILE A 197 5.37 14.83 5.46
N HIS A 198 5.30 16.13 5.76
CA HIS A 198 6.28 16.77 6.65
C HIS A 198 6.07 16.33 8.10
N ARG A 199 4.82 16.30 8.56
CA ARG A 199 4.45 15.79 9.89
C ARG A 199 4.74 14.29 10.00
N PHE A 200 4.46 13.52 8.94
CA PHE A 200 4.84 12.11 8.88
C PHE A 200 6.35 11.93 9.00
N ALA A 201 7.15 12.67 8.23
CA ALA A 201 8.62 12.60 8.28
C ALA A 201 9.16 12.91 9.68
N LYS A 202 8.67 13.97 10.32
CA LYS A 202 9.03 14.34 11.69
C LYS A 202 8.73 13.23 12.69
N ASN A 203 7.53 12.64 12.63
CA ASN A 203 7.11 11.57 13.53
C ASN A 203 7.89 10.27 13.27
N ALA A 204 8.12 9.93 12.00
CA ALA A 204 8.93 8.76 11.62
C ALA A 204 10.37 8.90 12.13
N TYR A 205 10.96 10.10 12.03
CA TYR A 205 12.30 10.39 12.57
C TYR A 205 12.39 10.22 14.08
N GLN A 206 11.34 10.55 14.83
CA GLN A 206 11.32 10.30 16.28
C GLN A 206 11.45 8.82 16.60
N ILE A 207 10.80 7.96 15.81
CA ILE A 207 10.91 6.50 15.93
C ILE A 207 12.32 6.05 15.55
N TYR A 208 12.85 6.52 14.41
CA TYR A 208 14.16 6.11 13.93
C TYR A 208 15.33 6.51 14.84
N ARG A 209 15.18 7.57 15.64
CA ARG A 209 16.16 7.96 16.66
C ARG A 209 16.34 6.94 17.78
N SER A 210 15.38 6.06 17.98
CA SER A 210 15.47 4.95 18.95
C SER A 210 16.16 3.71 18.39
N LEU A 211 16.54 3.73 17.10
CA LEU A 211 17.17 2.62 16.38
C LEU A 211 18.63 2.93 16.10
N GLU A 212 19.45 1.88 16.07
CA GLU A 212 20.76 1.96 15.44
C GLU A 212 20.58 2.10 13.92
N ARG A 213 21.41 2.92 13.26
CA ARG A 213 21.25 3.19 11.80
C ARG A 213 21.27 1.91 10.96
N ASP A 214 22.07 0.94 11.36
CA ASP A 214 22.21 -0.32 10.64
C ASP A 214 20.95 -1.19 10.70
N GLU A 215 20.07 -0.98 11.69
CA GLU A 215 18.78 -1.69 11.78
C GLU A 215 17.85 -1.31 10.62
N LEU A 216 17.88 -0.06 10.15
CA LEU A 216 17.13 0.36 8.96
C LEU A 216 17.78 -0.14 7.67
N LEU A 217 19.10 -0.34 7.67
CA LEU A 217 19.85 -0.76 6.49
C LEU A 217 19.78 -2.26 6.25
N VAL A 218 19.11 -3.05 7.09
CA VAL A 218 18.84 -4.47 6.81
C VAL A 218 17.94 -4.63 5.58
N ASP A 219 17.03 -3.69 5.35
CA ASP A 219 16.16 -3.66 4.18
C ASP A 219 16.90 -3.19 2.93
N SER A 220 16.93 -4.03 1.89
CA SER A 220 17.65 -3.73 0.64
C SER A 220 17.03 -2.57 -0.14
N SER A 221 15.73 -2.34 -0.01
CA SER A 221 15.05 -1.25 -0.69
C SER A 221 15.44 0.10 -0.08
N ILE A 222 15.64 0.17 1.24
CA ILE A 222 16.19 1.36 1.91
C ILE A 222 17.62 1.62 1.46
N ARG A 223 18.47 0.58 1.39
CA ARG A 223 19.84 0.73 0.86
C ARG A 223 19.87 1.26 -0.57
N PHE A 224 18.98 0.78 -1.43
CA PHE A 224 18.86 1.26 -2.80
C PHE A 224 18.44 2.73 -2.86
N ALA A 225 17.38 3.11 -2.14
CA ALA A 225 16.92 4.49 -2.09
C ALA A 225 17.98 5.44 -1.50
N ARG A 226 18.71 4.99 -0.48
CA ARG A 226 19.85 5.72 0.10
C ARG A 226 20.89 6.04 -0.96
N LYS A 227 21.29 5.05 -1.77
CA LYS A 227 22.25 5.24 -2.85
C LYS A 227 21.76 6.27 -3.87
N VAL A 228 20.50 6.18 -4.28
CA VAL A 228 19.90 7.13 -5.23
C VAL A 228 19.94 8.57 -4.69
N ILE A 229 19.61 8.78 -3.40
CA ILE A 229 19.69 10.12 -2.78
C ILE A 229 21.14 10.62 -2.76
N GLN A 230 22.10 9.77 -2.40
CA GLN A 230 23.53 10.15 -2.37
C GLN A 230 24.04 10.58 -3.75
N ASP A 231 23.67 9.83 -4.79
CA ASP A 231 24.08 10.12 -6.17
C ASP A 231 23.49 11.48 -6.60
N LEU A 232 22.20 11.75 -6.33
CA LEU A 232 21.57 13.04 -6.63
C LEU A 232 22.19 14.24 -5.89
N ILE A 233 22.58 14.06 -4.61
CA ILE A 233 23.27 15.11 -3.86
C ILE A 233 24.65 15.39 -4.46
N SER A 234 25.34 14.36 -4.94
CA SER A 234 26.69 14.50 -5.52
C SER A 234 26.64 15.22 -6.86
N ASP A 235 25.70 14.85 -7.73
CA ASP A 235 25.47 15.51 -9.03
C ASP A 235 25.07 16.99 -8.89
N SER A 236 24.41 17.38 -7.79
CA SER A 236 24.04 18.79 -7.56
C SER A 236 25.21 19.70 -7.16
N ARG A 237 26.37 19.12 -6.83
CA ARG A 237 27.58 19.84 -6.38
C ARG A 237 28.67 19.93 -7.44
N SER A 238 28.51 19.25 -8.58
CA SER A 238 29.37 19.32 -9.76
C SER A 238 28.88 20.35 -10.76
#